data_AF-A0A8K0Y3Y1-F1
#
_entry.id   AF-A0A8K0Y3Y1-F1
#
_cell.length_a   1.000
_cell.length_b   1.000
_cell.length_c   1.000
_cell.angle_alpha   90.00
_cell.angle_beta   90.00
_cell.angle_gamma   90.00
#
_symmetry.space_group_name_H-M   'P 1'
#
loop_
_entity.id
_entity.type
_entity.pdbx_description
1 polymer ?
#
loop_
_entity_poly.entity_id
_entity_poly.type
_entity_poly.pdbx_seq_one_letter_code
_entity_poly.pdbx_strand_id
1 'polypeptide(L)'
;MLNTVYREALKKRDEAKSIFKGETFERIIQAAKENWIDYLPQKKDAVIAGIDSSYNSTKFQGLELWVVTGVSIKSDGKIITEKHNQGLGQPSPELETQASKMEVEACVASVDMADLVALDGSLYSQFLTRQSSLGNSITLAIKKKGNVVFISKTSSARKQFEKLGSAAGDIFYYNHAVRGPGFSKIFVDNSLGPGKVVSYVYARLRDSTPLIKIELLGSGISENEIKSLLDRLTKNSVGGYPYALKLAHENCKITNSELSRLVSLYGLTNEIGSREVLN
;
A
#
# COMPACT_ATOMS: atom_id res chain seq x y z
N MET A 1 20.67 23.11 16.97
CA MET A 1 19.54 22.20 17.27
C MET A 1 19.83 20.74 16.90
N LEU A 2 20.30 20.43 15.68
CA LEU A 2 20.67 19.06 15.30
C LEU A 2 21.70 18.40 16.25
N ASN A 3 22.77 19.12 16.62
CA ASN A 3 23.84 18.57 17.49
C ASN A 3 23.37 18.18 18.90
N THR A 4 22.39 18.90 19.47
CA THR A 4 21.83 18.56 20.79
C THR A 4 20.91 17.35 20.70
N VAL A 5 20.10 17.27 19.64
CA VAL A 5 19.25 16.10 19.35
C VAL A 5 20.09 14.83 19.15
N TYR A 6 21.21 14.90 18.43
CA TYR A 6 22.10 13.75 18.24
C TYR A 6 22.76 13.29 19.55
N ARG A 7 23.18 14.22 20.41
CA ARG A 7 23.73 13.89 21.73
C ARG A 7 22.69 13.20 22.61
N GLU A 8 21.43 13.64 22.58
CA GLU A 8 20.35 12.97 23.29
C GLU A 8 20.03 11.59 22.73
N ALA A 9 20.01 11.42 21.41
CA ALA A 9 19.81 10.13 20.78
C ALA A 9 20.89 9.11 21.19
N LEU A 10 22.15 9.54 21.29
CA LEU A 10 23.24 8.69 21.79
C LEU A 10 23.02 8.25 23.23
N LYS A 11 22.53 9.14 24.10
CA LYS A 11 22.20 8.81 25.50
C LYS A 11 21.04 7.81 25.62
N LYS A 12 20.03 7.92 24.75
CA LYS A 12 18.84 7.05 24.73
C LYS A 12 19.01 5.79 23.88
N ARG A 13 20.17 5.58 23.25
CA ARG A 13 20.38 4.51 22.25
C ARG A 13 20.08 3.12 22.82
N ASP A 14 20.58 2.84 24.02
CA ASP A 14 20.48 1.50 24.58
C ASP A 14 19.06 1.22 25.11
N GLU A 15 18.38 2.25 25.64
CA GLU A 15 16.94 2.23 25.93
C GLU A 15 16.12 1.98 24.65
N ALA A 16 16.37 2.72 23.57
CA ALA A 16 15.68 2.51 22.30
C ALA A 16 15.93 1.11 21.71
N LYS A 17 17.14 0.57 21.87
CA LYS A 17 17.48 -0.80 21.44
C LYS A 17 16.85 -1.89 22.29
N SER A 18 16.45 -1.59 23.52
CA SER A 18 15.80 -2.56 24.41
C SER A 18 14.50 -3.09 23.83
N ILE A 19 13.81 -2.30 22.99
CA ILE A 19 12.58 -2.71 22.27
C ILE A 19 12.82 -3.94 21.37
N PHE A 20 14.07 -4.16 20.93
CA PHE A 20 14.45 -5.29 20.06
C PHE A 20 14.98 -6.50 20.84
N LYS A 21 14.88 -6.50 22.16
CA LYS A 21 15.46 -7.53 23.04
C LYS A 21 14.56 -7.80 24.24
N GLY A 22 14.83 -8.88 24.96
CA GLY A 22 14.12 -9.24 26.19
C GLY A 22 12.93 -10.16 25.95
N GLU A 23 12.35 -10.61 27.06
CA GLU A 23 11.37 -11.71 27.10
C GLU A 23 10.14 -11.46 26.21
N THR A 24 9.59 -10.24 26.25
CA THR A 24 8.44 -9.87 25.41
C THR A 24 8.76 -9.98 23.93
N PHE A 25 9.92 -9.46 23.51
CA PHE A 25 10.36 -9.51 22.11
C PHE A 25 10.57 -10.96 21.66
N GLU A 26 11.30 -11.75 22.45
CA GLU A 26 11.59 -13.15 22.14
C GLU A 26 10.32 -13.99 22.05
N ARG A 27 9.35 -13.77 22.96
CA ARG A 27 8.04 -14.41 22.93
C ARG A 27 7.25 -14.07 21.66
N ILE A 28 7.28 -12.81 21.22
CA ILE A 28 6.60 -12.42 19.97
C ILE A 28 7.30 -13.03 18.76
N ILE A 29 8.64 -13.06 18.74
CA ILE A 29 9.40 -13.70 17.67
C ILE A 29 9.09 -15.19 17.58
N GLN A 30 8.99 -15.88 18.72
CA GLN A 30 8.62 -17.29 18.76
C GLN A 30 7.19 -17.52 18.23
N ALA A 31 6.22 -16.72 18.68
CA ALA A 31 4.85 -16.76 18.17
C ALA A 31 4.77 -16.47 16.67
N ALA A 32 5.59 -15.53 16.16
CA ALA A 32 5.67 -15.22 14.74
C ALA A 32 6.22 -16.41 13.92
N LYS A 33 7.21 -17.16 14.43
CA LYS A 33 7.70 -18.38 13.78
C LYS A 33 6.63 -19.48 13.75
N GLU A 34 5.91 -19.68 14.85
CA GLU A 34 4.83 -20.68 14.95
C GLU A 34 3.60 -20.34 14.09
N ASN A 35 3.41 -19.06 13.80
CA ASN A 35 2.37 -18.58 12.89
C ASN A 35 2.85 -18.50 11.44
N TRP A 36 4.11 -18.78 11.15
CA TRP A 36 4.62 -18.78 9.79
C TRP A 36 4.36 -20.13 9.11
N ILE A 37 3.86 -20.06 7.88
CA ILE A 37 3.66 -21.21 7.01
C ILE A 37 4.73 -21.14 5.94
N ASP A 38 5.70 -22.06 6.04
CA ASP A 38 6.75 -22.18 5.04
C ASP A 38 6.16 -22.64 3.71
N TYR A 39 6.39 -21.82 2.69
CA TYR A 39 5.93 -22.11 1.35
C TYR A 39 6.81 -21.39 0.34
N LEU A 40 7.42 -22.15 -0.56
CA LEU A 40 8.14 -21.62 -1.70
C LEU A 40 7.18 -21.50 -2.88
N PRO A 41 6.76 -20.28 -3.29
CA PRO A 41 5.81 -20.13 -4.37
C PRO A 41 6.36 -20.62 -5.71
N GLN A 42 5.52 -21.31 -6.47
CA GLN A 42 5.80 -21.73 -7.83
C GLN A 42 5.46 -20.61 -8.81
N LYS A 43 6.31 -20.38 -9.81
CA LYS A 43 6.03 -19.37 -10.83
C LYS A 43 4.87 -19.83 -11.72
N LYS A 44 3.68 -19.27 -11.52
CA LYS A 44 2.52 -19.50 -12.39
C LYS A 44 2.27 -18.31 -13.31
N ASP A 45 1.84 -18.62 -14.52
CA ASP A 45 1.37 -17.63 -15.47
C ASP A 45 0.08 -16.96 -14.97
N ALA A 46 0.08 -15.63 -14.99
CA ALA A 46 -1.08 -14.80 -14.70
C ALA A 46 -0.86 -13.41 -15.30
N VAL A 47 -1.91 -12.87 -15.91
CA VAL A 47 -2.00 -11.46 -16.29
C VAL A 47 -2.32 -10.68 -15.03
N ILE A 48 -1.38 -9.84 -14.57
CA ILE A 48 -1.54 -9.01 -13.38
C ILE A 48 -1.69 -7.54 -13.81
N ALA A 49 -2.75 -6.89 -13.34
CA ALA A 49 -2.91 -5.45 -13.41
C ALA A 49 -2.54 -4.83 -12.05
N GLY A 50 -1.67 -3.84 -12.05
CA GLY A 50 -1.33 -3.03 -10.89
C GLY A 50 -2.03 -1.68 -10.97
N ILE A 51 -2.53 -1.21 -9.82
CA ILE A 51 -3.22 0.07 -9.69
C ILE A 51 -2.54 0.88 -8.60
N ASP A 52 -2.29 2.14 -8.90
CA ASP A 52 -1.80 3.14 -7.94
C ASP A 52 -2.35 4.52 -8.35
N SER A 53 -2.38 5.44 -7.40
CA SER A 53 -2.75 6.82 -7.62
C SER A 53 -1.78 7.77 -6.92
N SER A 54 -1.65 8.98 -7.45
CA SER A 54 -0.84 10.03 -6.85
C SER A 54 -1.54 11.36 -6.99
N TYR A 55 -1.23 12.27 -6.07
CA TYR A 55 -1.63 13.65 -6.17
C TYR A 55 -0.51 14.52 -5.62
N ASN A 56 -0.43 15.74 -6.13
CA ASN A 56 0.49 16.74 -5.62
C ASN A 56 -0.12 18.13 -5.78
N SER A 57 0.29 19.07 -4.95
CA SER A 57 -0.14 20.45 -5.04
C SER A 57 0.95 21.43 -4.63
N THR A 58 0.85 22.65 -5.16
CA THR A 58 1.66 23.77 -4.75
C THR A 58 0.77 24.95 -4.42
N LYS A 59 1.10 25.64 -3.33
CA LYS A 59 0.31 26.74 -2.80
C LYS A 59 0.95 28.09 -3.13
N PHE A 60 0.08 29.05 -3.41
CA PHE A 60 0.38 30.46 -3.53
C PHE A 60 -0.44 31.20 -2.44
N GLN A 61 -0.32 32.52 -2.34
CA GLN A 61 -1.11 33.30 -1.38
C GLN A 61 -2.63 33.18 -1.66
N GLY A 62 -3.29 32.24 -0.96
CA GLY A 62 -4.73 32.01 -1.07
C GLY A 62 -5.18 31.17 -2.28
N LEU A 63 -4.23 30.63 -3.05
CA LEU A 63 -4.51 29.83 -4.25
C LEU A 63 -3.70 28.53 -4.22
N GLU A 64 -4.22 27.46 -4.81
CA GLU A 64 -3.54 26.17 -4.86
C GLU A 64 -3.64 25.62 -6.29
N LEU A 65 -2.50 25.29 -6.90
CA LEU A 65 -2.46 24.49 -8.11
C LEU A 65 -2.29 23.04 -7.70
N TRP A 66 -3.19 22.18 -8.15
CA TRP A 66 -3.20 20.77 -7.78
C TRP A 66 -3.41 19.88 -9.00
N VAL A 67 -2.94 18.64 -8.87
CA VAL A 67 -3.10 17.59 -9.87
C VAL A 67 -3.22 16.25 -9.16
N VAL A 68 -4.03 15.37 -9.72
CA VAL A 68 -4.25 13.99 -9.27
C VAL A 68 -4.31 13.07 -10.48
N THR A 69 -3.68 11.91 -10.36
CA THR A 69 -3.56 10.90 -11.42
C THR A 69 -3.83 9.52 -10.84
N GLY A 70 -4.54 8.67 -11.58
CA GLY A 70 -4.73 7.26 -11.27
C GLY A 70 -4.47 6.38 -12.48
N VAL A 71 -3.74 5.28 -12.28
CA VAL A 71 -3.25 4.42 -13.34
C VAL A 71 -3.60 2.96 -13.04
N SER A 72 -4.00 2.23 -14.08
CA SER A 72 -3.98 0.76 -14.12
C SER A 72 -3.11 0.29 -15.26
N ILE A 73 -2.15 -0.57 -14.97
CA ILE A 73 -1.16 -1.06 -15.95
C ILE A 73 -0.87 -2.53 -15.72
N LYS A 74 -0.73 -3.29 -16.81
CA LYS A 74 -0.36 -4.70 -16.77
C LYS A 74 1.13 -4.89 -16.55
N SER A 75 1.53 -6.09 -16.10
CA SER A 75 2.94 -6.46 -15.94
C SER A 75 3.78 -6.40 -17.23
N ASP A 76 3.14 -6.43 -18.40
CA ASP A 76 3.78 -6.26 -19.71
C ASP A 76 3.93 -4.78 -20.14
N GLY A 77 3.47 -3.83 -19.31
CA GLY A 77 3.50 -2.40 -19.60
C GLY A 77 2.26 -1.87 -20.32
N LYS A 78 1.28 -2.72 -20.68
CA LYS A 78 0.05 -2.25 -21.32
C LYS A 78 -0.85 -1.52 -20.31
N ILE A 79 -1.05 -0.22 -20.54
CA ILE A 79 -2.00 0.60 -19.77
C ILE A 79 -3.44 0.13 -20.06
N ILE A 80 -4.20 -0.10 -18.99
CA ILE A 80 -5.65 -0.39 -19.06
C ILE A 80 -6.43 0.91 -18.95
N THR A 81 -6.07 1.75 -17.98
CA THR A 81 -6.62 3.10 -17.83
C THR A 81 -5.58 4.03 -17.24
N GLU A 82 -5.64 5.29 -17.65
CA GLU A 82 -4.88 6.39 -17.10
C GLU A 82 -5.80 7.60 -17.11
N LYS A 83 -6.04 8.18 -15.93
CA LYS A 83 -6.88 9.37 -15.77
C LYS A 83 -6.14 10.39 -14.94
N HIS A 84 -6.31 11.65 -15.29
CA HIS A 84 -5.80 12.77 -14.52
C HIS A 84 -6.89 13.83 -14.36
N ASN A 85 -6.75 14.63 -13.30
CA ASN A 85 -7.51 15.84 -13.08
C ASN A 85 -6.58 16.89 -12.48
N GLN A 86 -6.79 18.15 -12.83
CA GLN A 86 -5.99 19.26 -12.33
C GLN A 86 -6.85 20.51 -12.19
N GLY A 87 -6.46 21.41 -11.31
CA GLY A 87 -7.21 22.63 -11.09
C GLY A 87 -6.43 23.68 -10.32
N LEU A 88 -7.01 24.88 -10.31
CA LEU A 88 -6.51 26.06 -9.62
C LEU A 88 -7.57 26.53 -8.62
N GLY A 89 -7.19 26.70 -7.36
CA GLY A 89 -8.11 26.91 -6.24
C GLY A 89 -8.16 25.70 -5.31
N GLN A 90 -9.04 25.75 -4.31
CA GLN A 90 -9.16 24.66 -3.34
C GLN A 90 -9.69 23.39 -4.02
N PRO A 91 -9.04 22.22 -3.85
CA PRO A 91 -9.53 20.97 -4.41
C PRO A 91 -10.87 20.60 -3.77
N SER A 92 -11.89 20.39 -4.60
CA SER A 92 -13.21 19.90 -4.18
C SER A 92 -13.66 18.77 -5.11
N PRO A 93 -13.78 17.52 -4.61
CA PRO A 93 -13.43 17.06 -3.27
C PRO A 93 -11.91 17.07 -3.02
N GLU A 94 -11.48 16.75 -1.79
CA GLU A 94 -10.05 16.69 -1.42
C GLU A 94 -9.27 15.73 -2.34
N LEU A 95 -7.98 16.00 -2.55
CA LEU A 95 -7.15 15.22 -3.49
C LEU A 95 -7.09 13.73 -3.16
N GLU A 96 -7.00 13.37 -1.88
CA GLU A 96 -7.03 11.98 -1.41
C GLU A 96 -8.33 11.28 -1.83
N THR A 97 -9.45 11.98 -1.73
CA THR A 97 -10.76 11.50 -2.16
C THR A 97 -10.81 11.32 -3.68
N GLN A 98 -10.26 12.25 -4.45
CA GLN A 98 -10.17 12.13 -5.91
C GLN A 98 -9.29 10.96 -6.33
N ALA A 99 -8.14 10.78 -5.69
CA ALA A 99 -7.19 9.70 -5.93
C ALA A 99 -7.83 8.33 -5.64
N SER A 100 -8.46 8.20 -4.46
CA SER A 100 -9.22 7.01 -4.06
C SER A 100 -10.32 6.67 -5.07
N LYS A 101 -11.03 7.67 -5.60
CA LYS A 101 -12.03 7.47 -6.65
C LYS A 101 -11.41 6.93 -7.94
N MET A 102 -10.28 7.49 -8.37
CA MET A 102 -9.57 7.02 -9.57
C MET A 102 -9.10 5.57 -9.43
N GLU A 103 -8.65 5.14 -8.25
CA GLU A 103 -8.30 3.74 -7.98
C GLU A 103 -9.50 2.80 -8.10
N VAL A 104 -10.67 3.20 -7.59
CA VAL A 104 -11.91 2.41 -7.73
C VAL A 104 -12.33 2.28 -9.19
N GLU A 105 -12.29 3.38 -9.94
CA GLU A 105 -12.59 3.38 -11.37
C GLU A 105 -11.61 2.50 -12.15
N ALA A 106 -10.32 2.60 -11.83
CA ALA A 106 -9.27 1.78 -12.40
C ALA A 106 -9.46 0.29 -12.07
N CYS A 107 -9.89 -0.03 -10.84
CA CYS A 107 -10.21 -1.38 -10.43
C CYS A 107 -11.37 -1.95 -11.25
N VAL A 108 -12.46 -1.21 -11.36
CA VAL A 108 -13.65 -1.60 -12.15
C VAL A 108 -13.27 -1.88 -13.61
N ALA A 109 -12.42 -1.05 -14.22
CA ALA A 109 -11.95 -1.24 -15.59
C ALA A 109 -11.00 -2.45 -15.76
N SER A 110 -10.34 -2.89 -14.69
CA SER A 110 -9.28 -3.90 -14.74
C SER A 110 -9.75 -5.32 -14.42
N VAL A 111 -10.83 -5.47 -13.65
CA VAL A 111 -11.32 -6.77 -13.16
C VAL A 111 -11.54 -7.79 -14.29
N ASP A 112 -12.07 -7.35 -15.44
CA ASP A 112 -12.32 -8.25 -16.57
C ASP A 112 -11.09 -8.48 -17.46
N MET A 113 -10.06 -7.65 -17.31
CA MET A 113 -8.92 -7.57 -18.22
C MET A 113 -7.68 -8.30 -17.72
N ALA A 114 -7.70 -8.82 -16.49
CA ALA A 114 -6.59 -9.47 -15.81
C ALA A 114 -7.04 -10.67 -14.96
N ASP A 115 -6.13 -11.63 -14.75
CA ASP A 115 -6.34 -12.79 -13.87
C ASP A 115 -6.22 -12.40 -12.39
N LEU A 116 -5.51 -11.31 -12.11
CA LEU A 116 -5.34 -10.72 -10.80
C LEU A 116 -5.22 -9.19 -10.92
N VAL A 117 -5.97 -8.46 -10.12
CA VAL A 117 -5.89 -7.01 -9.96
C VAL A 117 -5.30 -6.72 -8.58
N ALA A 118 -4.15 -6.06 -8.55
CA ALA A 118 -3.48 -5.65 -7.34
C ALA A 118 -3.57 -4.12 -7.19
N LEU A 119 -4.03 -3.66 -6.04
CA LEU A 119 -4.00 -2.25 -5.65
C LEU A 119 -2.83 -2.00 -4.69
N ASP A 120 -2.05 -0.94 -4.90
CA ASP A 120 -1.05 -0.50 -3.92
C ASP A 120 -1.75 0.18 -2.75
N GLY A 121 -1.42 -0.24 -1.53
CA GLY A 121 -2.03 0.29 -0.32
C GLY A 121 -2.96 -0.70 0.38
N SER A 122 -3.86 -0.16 1.21
CA SER A 122 -4.63 -0.96 2.16
C SER A 122 -6.13 -0.84 1.93
N LEU A 123 -6.81 -1.99 1.93
CA LEU A 123 -8.26 -2.07 1.88
C LEU A 123 -8.91 -1.37 3.08
N TYR A 124 -8.23 -1.40 4.24
CA TYR A 124 -8.65 -0.65 5.42
C TYR A 124 -8.75 0.84 5.15
N SER A 125 -7.68 1.44 4.61
CA SER A 125 -7.65 2.85 4.26
C SER A 125 -8.77 3.17 3.28
N GLN A 126 -8.97 2.32 2.26
CA GLN A 126 -10.03 2.50 1.29
C GLN A 126 -11.43 2.49 1.92
N PHE A 127 -11.70 1.63 2.91
CA PHE A 127 -13.00 1.62 3.60
C PHE A 127 -13.20 2.75 4.61
N LEU A 128 -12.12 3.35 5.08
CA LEU A 128 -12.13 4.49 6.00
C LEU A 128 -12.24 5.84 5.28
N THR A 129 -11.84 5.92 4.01
CA THR A 129 -12.20 7.08 3.17
C THR A 129 -13.73 7.18 3.13
N ARG A 130 -14.26 8.30 3.64
CA ARG A 130 -15.63 8.44 4.16
C ARG A 130 -16.75 8.42 3.09
N GLN A 131 -16.49 7.87 1.91
CA GLN A 131 -17.43 7.81 0.80
C GLN A 131 -18.08 6.43 0.71
N SER A 132 -19.27 6.31 1.29
CA SER A 132 -20.09 5.08 1.24
C SER A 132 -20.34 4.57 -0.19
N SER A 133 -20.46 5.47 -1.16
CA SER A 133 -20.64 5.15 -2.59
C SER A 133 -19.40 4.49 -3.22
N LEU A 134 -18.19 4.96 -2.89
CA LEU A 134 -16.94 4.33 -3.32
C LEU A 134 -16.80 2.94 -2.70
N GLY A 135 -17.12 2.81 -1.41
CA GLY A 135 -17.13 1.53 -0.68
C GLY A 135 -18.00 0.45 -1.35
N ASN A 136 -19.18 0.82 -1.86
CA ASN A 136 -20.04 -0.11 -2.59
C ASN A 136 -19.46 -0.50 -3.94
N SER A 137 -18.94 0.47 -4.70
CA SER A 137 -18.38 0.25 -6.04
C SER A 137 -17.15 -0.66 -5.99
N ILE A 138 -16.23 -0.43 -5.05
CA ILE A 138 -15.06 -1.29 -4.86
C ILE A 138 -15.47 -2.69 -4.39
N THR A 139 -16.46 -2.80 -3.49
CA THR A 139 -16.97 -4.09 -3.03
C THR A 139 -17.58 -4.89 -4.18
N LEU A 140 -18.35 -4.25 -5.07
CA LEU A 140 -18.91 -4.89 -6.26
C LEU A 140 -17.80 -5.34 -7.22
N ALA A 141 -16.79 -4.50 -7.46
CA ALA A 141 -15.65 -4.87 -8.30
C ALA A 141 -14.88 -6.08 -7.74
N ILE A 142 -14.59 -6.08 -6.44
CA ILE A 142 -13.92 -7.19 -5.75
C ILE A 142 -14.74 -8.48 -5.86
N LYS A 143 -16.05 -8.41 -5.59
CA LYS A 143 -16.95 -9.58 -5.60
C LYS A 143 -17.24 -10.12 -6.99
N LYS A 144 -17.04 -9.34 -8.05
CA LYS A 144 -17.38 -9.73 -9.43
C LYS A 144 -16.62 -10.98 -9.89
N LYS A 145 -15.30 -11.04 -9.64
CA LYS A 145 -14.46 -12.20 -10.01
C LYS A 145 -13.66 -12.78 -8.84
N GLY A 146 -13.62 -12.11 -7.68
CA GLY A 146 -12.77 -12.54 -6.56
C GLY A 146 -11.27 -12.49 -6.88
N ASN A 147 -10.87 -11.68 -7.86
CA ASN A 147 -9.49 -11.57 -8.35
C ASN A 147 -8.82 -10.24 -7.94
N VAL A 148 -9.36 -9.54 -6.95
CA VAL A 148 -8.83 -8.25 -6.48
C VAL A 148 -8.14 -8.42 -5.13
N VAL A 149 -6.91 -7.91 -5.02
CA VAL A 149 -6.10 -7.96 -3.81
C VAL A 149 -5.47 -6.60 -3.52
N PHE A 150 -5.25 -6.31 -2.25
CA PHE A 150 -4.57 -5.09 -1.79
C PHE A 150 -3.21 -5.49 -1.24
N ILE A 151 -2.17 -4.79 -1.67
CA ILE A 151 -0.79 -5.11 -1.32
C ILE A 151 -0.11 -3.86 -0.78
N SER A 152 0.43 -3.94 0.43
CA SER A 152 1.19 -2.84 1.03
C SER A 152 2.60 -3.28 1.45
N LYS A 153 3.59 -2.40 1.22
CA LYS A 153 5.00 -2.59 1.66
C LYS A 153 5.19 -2.34 3.15
N THR A 154 4.30 -1.55 3.74
CA THR A 154 4.32 -1.18 5.16
C THR A 154 2.98 -1.47 5.79
N SER A 155 2.99 -1.73 7.10
CA SER A 155 1.78 -1.96 7.90
C SER A 155 2.06 -1.53 9.34
N SER A 156 1.16 -0.73 9.89
CA SER A 156 1.13 -0.38 11.32
C SER A 156 0.20 -1.28 12.14
N ALA A 157 -0.46 -2.26 11.51
CA ALA A 157 -1.37 -3.16 12.20
C ALA A 157 -0.63 -3.99 13.25
N ARG A 158 -1.20 -4.09 14.45
CA ARG A 158 -0.63 -4.78 15.62
C ARG A 158 -1.50 -5.96 16.10
N LYS A 159 -2.55 -6.29 15.35
CA LYS A 159 -3.65 -7.12 15.83
C LYS A 159 -3.24 -8.58 16.14
N GLN A 160 -2.20 -9.10 15.51
CA GLN A 160 -1.76 -10.47 15.76
C GLN A 160 -0.94 -10.59 17.05
N PHE A 161 -0.14 -9.57 17.40
CA PHE A 161 0.75 -9.61 18.56
C PHE A 161 0.44 -8.58 19.66
N GLU A 162 -0.63 -7.79 19.53
CA GLU A 162 -1.07 -6.76 20.50
C GLU A 162 -1.21 -7.35 21.91
N LYS A 163 -1.85 -8.51 22.04
CA LYS A 163 -2.03 -9.20 23.33
C LYS A 163 -0.73 -9.68 23.97
N LEU A 164 0.34 -9.80 23.18
CA LEU A 164 1.67 -10.17 23.67
C LEU A 164 2.49 -8.95 24.11
N GLY A 165 1.95 -7.74 23.99
CA GLY A 165 2.64 -6.49 24.34
C GLY A 165 3.52 -5.93 23.21
N SER A 166 3.18 -6.21 21.96
CA SER A 166 3.95 -5.72 20.79
C SER A 166 4.09 -4.19 20.82
N ALA A 167 5.29 -3.63 20.62
CA ALA A 167 5.51 -2.18 20.47
C ALA A 167 5.39 -1.69 19.01
N ALA A 168 5.85 -2.49 18.05
CA ALA A 168 5.78 -2.23 16.60
C ALA A 168 4.64 -3.00 15.91
N GLY A 169 4.41 -2.74 14.61
CA GLY A 169 3.44 -3.49 13.78
C GLY A 169 3.84 -4.96 13.57
N ASP A 170 2.87 -5.83 13.27
CA ASP A 170 3.09 -7.28 13.15
C ASP A 170 4.12 -7.62 12.06
N ILE A 171 4.13 -6.88 10.94
CA ILE A 171 5.10 -7.03 9.84
C ILE A 171 6.56 -6.89 10.30
N PHE A 172 6.80 -6.08 11.34
CA PHE A 172 8.12 -5.86 11.90
C PHE A 172 8.65 -7.16 12.54
N TYR A 173 7.82 -7.83 13.35
CA TYR A 173 8.22 -9.07 14.02
C TYR A 173 8.37 -10.23 13.05
N TYR A 174 7.48 -10.37 12.06
CA TYR A 174 7.65 -11.38 11.02
C TYR A 174 8.97 -11.18 10.24
N ASN A 175 9.36 -9.94 9.94
CA ASN A 175 10.63 -9.67 9.28
C ASN A 175 11.86 -10.09 10.11
N HIS A 176 11.76 -10.05 11.45
CA HIS A 176 12.83 -10.51 12.35
C HIS A 176 12.80 -12.02 12.58
N ALA A 177 11.61 -12.62 12.58
CA ALA A 177 11.40 -14.01 12.92
C ALA A 177 11.83 -14.98 11.83
N VAL A 178 11.61 -14.63 10.57
CA VAL A 178 11.81 -15.51 9.41
C VAL A 178 12.56 -14.82 8.29
N ARG A 179 13.34 -15.58 7.51
CA ARG A 179 14.06 -15.10 6.31
C ARG A 179 13.64 -15.76 5.00
N GLY A 180 13.01 -16.94 5.08
CA GLY A 180 12.53 -17.70 3.93
C GLY A 180 11.20 -17.19 3.37
N PRO A 181 10.82 -17.65 2.16
CA PRO A 181 9.50 -17.41 1.58
C PRO A 181 8.41 -18.16 2.35
N GLY A 182 7.20 -17.64 2.26
CA GLY A 182 6.05 -18.16 2.98
C GLY A 182 5.06 -17.06 3.32
N PHE A 183 4.15 -17.35 4.24
CA PHE A 183 3.16 -16.39 4.71
C PHE A 183 2.76 -16.66 6.16
N SER A 184 2.29 -15.63 6.86
CA SER A 184 1.68 -15.78 8.17
C SER A 184 0.35 -16.53 8.06
N LYS A 185 -0.11 -17.14 9.16
CA LYS A 185 -1.51 -17.55 9.31
C LYS A 185 -2.45 -16.41 8.94
N ILE A 186 -3.59 -16.80 8.38
CA ILE A 186 -4.63 -15.89 7.91
C ILE A 186 -5.28 -15.25 9.13
N PHE A 187 -5.22 -13.92 9.20
CA PHE A 187 -5.93 -13.16 10.21
C PHE A 187 -7.22 -12.60 9.61
N VAL A 188 -8.33 -12.80 10.31
CA VAL A 188 -9.64 -12.27 9.92
C VAL A 188 -9.99 -11.13 10.86
N ASP A 189 -10.21 -9.95 10.30
CA ASP A 189 -10.58 -8.77 11.05
C ASP A 189 -12.01 -8.33 10.69
N ASN A 190 -12.85 -8.33 11.73
CA ASN A 190 -14.28 -8.02 11.66
C ASN A 190 -14.61 -6.63 12.23
N SER A 191 -13.59 -5.82 12.56
CA SER A 191 -13.77 -4.55 13.28
C SER A 191 -14.35 -3.41 12.43
N LEU A 192 -14.36 -3.53 11.10
CA LEU A 192 -14.88 -2.51 10.19
C LEU A 192 -16.41 -2.50 10.04
N GLY A 193 -17.10 -3.41 10.74
CA GLY A 193 -18.56 -3.51 10.74
C GLY A 193 -19.12 -4.50 9.70
N PRO A 194 -20.47 -4.64 9.64
CA PRO A 194 -21.14 -5.63 8.82
C PRO A 194 -20.79 -5.51 7.33
N GLY A 195 -20.41 -6.62 6.70
CA GLY A 195 -20.10 -6.68 5.27
C GLY A 195 -18.70 -6.18 4.88
N LYS A 196 -17.90 -5.69 5.84
CA LYS A 196 -16.52 -5.19 5.63
C LYS A 196 -15.48 -6.05 6.35
N VAL A 197 -15.66 -7.37 6.30
CA VAL A 197 -14.68 -8.30 6.86
C VAL A 197 -13.45 -8.30 5.97
N VAL A 198 -12.26 -8.17 6.55
CA VAL A 198 -10.99 -8.20 5.81
C VAL A 198 -10.13 -9.32 6.34
N SER A 199 -9.69 -10.21 5.46
CA SER A 199 -8.68 -11.22 5.76
C SER A 199 -7.33 -10.76 5.24
N TYR A 200 -6.27 -10.97 6.02
CA TYR A 200 -4.92 -10.62 5.57
C TYR A 200 -3.85 -11.59 6.04
N VAL A 201 -2.75 -11.59 5.28
CA VAL A 201 -1.50 -12.29 5.59
C VAL A 201 -0.31 -11.36 5.39
N TYR A 202 0.78 -11.64 6.08
CA TYR A 202 2.10 -11.13 5.73
C TYR A 202 2.83 -12.18 4.92
N ALA A 203 3.34 -11.84 3.74
CA ALA A 203 3.95 -12.81 2.83
C ALA A 203 5.34 -12.38 2.38
N ARG A 204 6.23 -13.35 2.20
CA ARG A 204 7.53 -13.19 1.56
C ARG A 204 7.57 -14.06 0.31
N LEU A 205 7.80 -13.45 -0.85
CA LEU A 205 7.81 -14.17 -2.13
C LEU A 205 9.15 -14.86 -2.43
N ARG A 206 10.25 -14.39 -1.84
CA ARG A 206 11.61 -14.92 -2.07
C ARG A 206 12.49 -14.69 -0.85
N ASP A 207 13.50 -15.53 -0.65
CA ASP A 207 14.47 -15.37 0.43
C ASP A 207 14.99 -13.93 0.57
N SER A 208 15.01 -13.47 1.81
CA SER A 208 15.62 -12.20 2.21
C SER A 208 15.09 -10.96 1.47
N THR A 209 13.90 -11.02 0.85
CA THR A 209 13.18 -9.83 0.38
C THR A 209 12.29 -9.25 1.48
N PRO A 210 11.91 -7.97 1.41
CA PRO A 210 10.91 -7.40 2.32
C PRO A 210 9.59 -8.20 2.30
N LEU A 211 8.91 -8.23 3.44
CA LEU A 211 7.53 -8.70 3.53
C LEU A 211 6.57 -7.71 2.88
N ILE A 212 5.48 -8.25 2.35
CA ILE A 212 4.31 -7.49 1.93
C ILE A 212 3.12 -7.92 2.79
N LYS A 213 2.20 -6.99 3.07
CA LYS A 213 0.87 -7.34 3.58
C LYS A 213 -0.05 -7.54 2.39
N ILE A 214 -0.81 -8.64 2.38
CA ILE A 214 -1.82 -8.94 1.38
C ILE A 214 -3.17 -8.94 2.07
N GLU A 215 -4.10 -8.12 1.61
CA GLU A 215 -5.45 -8.02 2.14
C GLU A 215 -6.49 -8.41 1.09
N LEU A 216 -7.49 -9.14 1.55
CA LEU A 216 -8.58 -9.70 0.75
C LEU A 216 -9.90 -9.38 1.45
N LEU A 217 -10.93 -9.09 0.66
CA LEU A 217 -12.27 -8.89 1.18
C LEU A 217 -12.93 -10.22 1.53
N GLY A 218 -13.53 -10.30 2.71
CA GLY A 218 -14.28 -11.45 3.19
C GLY A 218 -13.52 -12.32 4.20
N SER A 219 -14.16 -13.40 4.61
CA SER A 219 -13.63 -14.45 5.48
C SER A 219 -13.67 -15.81 4.78
N GLY A 220 -13.13 -16.85 5.43
CA GLY A 220 -13.16 -18.22 4.89
C GLY A 220 -12.10 -18.51 3.82
N ILE A 221 -11.14 -17.59 3.62
CA ILE A 221 -10.01 -17.78 2.72
C ILE A 221 -9.15 -18.92 3.25
N SER A 222 -8.85 -19.90 2.40
CA SER A 222 -8.03 -21.05 2.72
C SER A 222 -6.54 -20.80 2.47
N GLU A 223 -5.68 -21.58 3.11
CA GLU A 223 -4.24 -21.56 2.83
C GLU A 223 -3.93 -21.89 1.36
N ASN A 224 -4.71 -22.74 0.72
CA ASN A 224 -4.53 -23.11 -0.69
C ASN A 224 -4.82 -21.93 -1.63
N GLU A 225 -5.80 -21.09 -1.31
CA GLU A 225 -6.07 -19.85 -2.05
C GLU A 225 -4.91 -18.86 -1.89
N ILE A 226 -4.35 -18.72 -0.69
CA ILE A 226 -3.15 -17.89 -0.47
C ILE A 226 -1.96 -18.44 -1.26
N LYS A 227 -1.68 -19.74 -1.20
CA LYS A 227 -0.60 -20.39 -1.98
C LYS A 227 -0.77 -20.13 -3.48
N SER A 228 -1.97 -20.32 -4.01
CA SER A 228 -2.30 -20.03 -5.42
C SER A 228 -2.14 -18.55 -5.79
N LEU A 229 -2.45 -17.63 -4.87
CA LEU A 229 -2.20 -16.20 -5.05
C LEU A 229 -0.70 -15.89 -5.09
N LEU A 230 0.08 -16.42 -4.15
CA LEU A 230 1.54 -16.22 -4.10
C LEU A 230 2.22 -16.78 -5.35
N ASP A 231 1.77 -17.93 -5.87
CA ASP A 231 2.29 -18.52 -7.10
C ASP A 231 2.16 -17.58 -8.31
N ARG A 232 0.98 -16.97 -8.46
CA ARG A 232 0.69 -16.01 -9.53
C ARG A 232 1.49 -14.72 -9.36
N LEU A 233 1.58 -14.20 -8.13
CA LEU A 233 2.35 -12.99 -7.82
C LEU A 233 3.85 -13.17 -8.11
N THR A 234 4.40 -14.33 -7.77
CA THR A 234 5.86 -14.55 -7.76
C THR A 234 6.49 -14.48 -9.15
N LYS A 235 5.79 -14.94 -10.21
CA LYS A 235 6.34 -14.90 -11.58
C LYS A 235 6.64 -13.46 -12.04
N ASN A 236 5.73 -12.54 -11.74
CA ASN A 236 5.80 -11.14 -12.16
C ASN A 236 6.29 -10.21 -11.04
N SER A 237 7.03 -10.73 -10.05
CA SER A 237 7.56 -9.92 -8.94
C SER A 237 9.06 -9.68 -9.08
N VAL A 238 9.48 -8.44 -8.83
CA VAL A 238 10.89 -8.02 -8.82
C VAL A 238 11.24 -7.57 -7.41
N GLY A 239 12.29 -8.15 -6.83
CA GLY A 239 12.69 -7.79 -5.45
C GLY A 239 11.69 -8.18 -4.36
N GLY A 240 10.79 -9.13 -4.65
CA GLY A 240 9.73 -9.55 -3.72
C GLY A 240 8.46 -8.69 -3.77
N TYR A 241 8.33 -7.79 -4.75
CA TYR A 241 7.16 -6.94 -4.94
C TYR A 241 6.62 -7.04 -6.38
N PRO A 242 5.29 -7.07 -6.61
CA PRO A 242 4.71 -7.21 -7.93
C PRO A 242 5.13 -6.08 -8.89
N TYR A 243 5.63 -6.45 -10.06
CA TYR A 243 6.15 -5.50 -11.04
C TYR A 243 5.07 -4.58 -11.60
N ALA A 244 3.84 -5.08 -11.78
CA ALA A 244 2.71 -4.26 -12.22
C ALA A 244 2.41 -3.10 -11.25
N LEU A 245 2.55 -3.32 -9.93
CA LEU A 245 2.41 -2.25 -8.93
C LEU A 245 3.57 -1.25 -9.00
N LYS A 246 4.80 -1.72 -9.24
CA LYS A 246 5.93 -0.82 -9.50
C LYS A 246 5.68 0.06 -10.73
N LEU A 247 5.17 -0.52 -11.81
CA LEU A 247 4.81 0.22 -13.02
C LEU A 247 3.71 1.25 -12.73
N ALA A 248 2.65 0.86 -12.02
CA ALA A 248 1.56 1.78 -11.66
C ALA A 248 2.09 2.99 -10.88
N HIS A 249 2.92 2.74 -9.85
CA HIS A 249 3.54 3.78 -9.04
C HIS A 249 4.39 4.77 -9.86
N GLU A 250 5.27 4.26 -10.73
CA GLU A 250 6.12 5.13 -11.55
C GLU A 250 5.32 5.92 -12.59
N ASN A 251 4.19 5.39 -13.08
CA ASN A 251 3.36 6.08 -14.07
C ASN A 251 2.36 7.08 -13.45
N CYS A 252 1.96 6.91 -12.19
CA CYS A 252 1.07 7.87 -11.53
C CYS A 252 1.82 8.97 -10.78
N LYS A 253 3.11 8.78 -10.45
CA LYS A 253 3.91 9.68 -9.61
C LYS A 253 3.97 11.10 -10.19
N ILE A 254 3.56 12.07 -9.36
CA ILE A 254 3.66 13.50 -9.69
C ILE A 254 4.73 14.16 -8.82
N THR A 255 5.83 14.57 -9.45
CA THR A 255 6.97 15.22 -8.80
C THR A 255 6.82 16.73 -8.68
N ASN A 256 7.58 17.34 -7.76
CA ASN A 256 7.61 18.80 -7.62
C ASN A 256 8.13 19.50 -8.88
N SER A 257 9.04 18.87 -9.64
CA SER A 257 9.53 19.44 -10.91
C SER A 257 8.43 19.45 -11.99
N GLU A 258 7.56 18.45 -12.02
CA GLU A 258 6.37 18.45 -12.89
C GLU A 258 5.36 19.51 -12.46
N LEU A 259 5.14 19.69 -11.16
CA LEU A 259 4.35 20.82 -10.66
C LEU A 259 4.95 22.15 -11.07
N SER A 260 6.26 22.36 -10.95
CA SER A 260 6.91 23.61 -11.40
C SER A 260 6.74 23.86 -12.90
N ARG A 261 6.75 22.79 -13.71
CA ARG A 261 6.42 22.89 -15.14
C ARG A 261 4.97 23.28 -15.36
N LEU A 262 4.02 22.69 -14.61
CA LEU A 262 2.62 23.10 -14.66
C LEU A 262 2.45 24.56 -14.25
N VAL A 263 3.07 25.02 -13.15
CA VAL A 263 3.09 26.43 -12.74
C VAL A 263 3.54 27.33 -13.90
N SER A 264 4.59 26.91 -14.63
CA SER A 264 5.10 27.64 -15.78
C SER A 264 4.11 27.67 -16.95
N LEU A 265 3.47 26.54 -17.26
CA LEU A 265 2.46 26.44 -18.33
C LEU A 265 1.19 27.25 -18.02
N TYR A 266 0.81 27.33 -16.74
CA TYR A 266 -0.30 28.16 -16.28
C TYR A 266 0.06 29.65 -16.16
N GLY A 267 1.32 30.05 -16.40
CA GLY A 267 1.76 31.44 -16.29
C GLY A 267 1.86 31.96 -14.86
N LEU A 268 1.91 31.07 -13.86
CA LEU A 268 1.88 31.41 -12.43
C LEU A 268 3.27 31.59 -11.81
N THR A 269 4.33 31.69 -12.63
CA THR A 269 5.72 31.81 -12.14
C THR A 269 5.98 33.08 -11.35
N ASN A 270 5.21 34.14 -11.62
CA ASN A 270 5.35 35.45 -11.00
C ASN A 270 4.41 35.65 -9.80
N GLU A 271 3.57 34.67 -9.48
CA GLU A 271 2.62 34.76 -8.37
C GLU A 271 3.33 34.74 -7.01
N ILE A 272 2.75 35.44 -6.03
CA ILE A 272 3.36 35.55 -4.70
C ILE A 272 3.12 34.24 -3.93
N GLY A 273 4.20 33.58 -3.52
CA GLY A 273 4.18 32.30 -2.79
C GLY A 273 4.86 31.14 -3.50
N SER A 274 5.19 31.25 -4.79
CA SER A 274 6.02 30.28 -5.51
C SER A 274 7.53 30.45 -5.29
N ARG A 275 7.95 31.52 -4.61
CA ARG A 275 9.29 31.59 -4.01
C ARG A 275 9.28 30.72 -2.76
N GLU A 276 10.05 29.64 -2.79
CA GLU A 276 10.40 28.91 -1.57
C GLU A 276 10.84 29.93 -0.52
N VAL A 277 10.26 29.82 0.68
CA VAL A 277 10.79 30.48 1.86
C VAL A 277 12.27 30.06 1.93
N LEU A 278 13.16 31.01 1.71
CA LEU A 278 14.61 30.82 1.82
C LEU A 278 14.89 30.13 3.16
N ASN A 279 15.34 28.88 3.09
CA ASN A 279 15.91 28.15 4.22
C ASN A 279 17.28 28.73 4.59
#